data_AF-A0A957PE23-F1
#
_entry.id   AF-A0A957PE23-F1
#
_cell.length_a   1.000
_cell.length_b   1.000
_cell.length_c   1.000
_cell.angle_alpha   90.00
_cell.angle_beta   90.00
_cell.angle_gamma   90.00
#
_symmetry.space_group_name_H-M   'P 1'
#
loop_
_entity.id
_entity.type
_entity.pdbx_description
1 polymer ?
#
loop_
_entity_poly.entity_id
_entity_poly.type
_entity_poly.pdbx_seq_one_letter_code
_entity_poly.pdbx_strand_id
1 'polypeptide(L)'
;MDPISPVPNIMAAHYFNYQQHVADSFWDRRHFIQRWYNHQRQDKRWTPPHSAARQPLLHPQRTPHLARMAPLFLYMDGLARRSSSLAGGAGFESTLATALLLTHAHEAERITYLSHFSSVNDQDSLETFFYFLSEKLWEKGSHKAIGPCIVSPHLQCGVLVDSFNLAPPLHTPYNAPYLPELLQGVMHPLEERRLYYIDIDTSKESADESVLATASGPAQLSPLDPMRLARSLLPLFQTACTISEHFPAPDR
;
A
#
# COMPACT_ATOMS: atom_id res chain seq x y z
N MET A 1 -10.46 33.41 2.97
CA MET A 1 -9.92 32.40 2.04
C MET A 1 -8.47 32.79 1.80
N ASP A 2 -7.56 32.26 2.61
CA ASP A 2 -6.14 32.55 2.44
C ASP A 2 -5.62 31.77 1.23
N PRO A 3 -4.80 32.40 0.36
CA PRO A 3 -4.23 31.72 -0.78
C PRO A 3 -3.29 30.62 -0.30
N ILE A 4 -3.46 29.43 -0.86
CA ILE A 4 -2.63 28.26 -0.65
C ILE A 4 -1.17 28.68 -0.87
N SER A 5 -0.36 28.63 0.19
CA SER A 5 1.09 28.82 0.10
C SER A 5 1.64 27.88 -0.99
N PRO A 6 2.51 28.36 -1.89
CA PRO A 6 3.16 27.50 -2.85
C PRO A 6 3.94 26.42 -2.09
N VAL A 7 3.68 25.16 -2.43
CA VAL A 7 4.53 24.03 -2.02
C VAL A 7 5.96 24.43 -2.38
N PRO A 8 6.90 24.44 -1.43
CA PRO A 8 8.28 24.80 -1.74
C PRO A 8 8.75 23.89 -2.86
N ASN A 9 9.23 24.51 -3.94
CA ASN A 9 9.90 23.82 -5.03
C ASN A 9 11.08 23.06 -4.41
N ILE A 10 10.87 21.78 -4.11
CA ILE A 10 11.90 20.91 -3.58
C ILE A 10 12.89 20.81 -4.73
N MET A 11 14.03 21.51 -4.62
CA MET A 11 15.14 21.39 -5.55
C MET A 11 15.32 19.90 -5.85
N ALA A 12 15.21 19.52 -7.14
CA ALA A 12 15.36 18.14 -7.57
C ALA A 12 16.67 17.59 -7.00
N ALA A 13 16.55 16.73 -5.99
CA ALA A 13 17.70 16.09 -5.40
C ALA A 13 18.16 15.04 -6.41
N HIS A 14 19.30 15.28 -7.06
CA HIS A 14 19.90 14.25 -7.91
C HIS A 14 20.55 13.21 -7.02
N TYR A 15 20.16 11.95 -7.21
CA TYR A 15 20.70 10.79 -6.53
C TYR A 15 21.77 10.11 -7.39
N PHE A 16 22.76 9.53 -6.74
CA PHE A 16 23.81 8.74 -7.40
C PHE A 16 24.31 7.64 -6.46
N ASN A 17 25.13 6.73 -6.99
CA ASN A 17 25.67 5.58 -6.26
C ASN A 17 24.55 4.70 -5.67
N TYR A 18 23.66 4.22 -6.55
CA TYR A 18 22.56 3.35 -6.17
C TYR A 18 23.08 2.04 -5.58
N GLN A 19 22.60 1.70 -4.38
CA GLN A 19 22.86 0.44 -3.71
C GLN A 19 21.56 -0.34 -3.60
N GLN A 20 21.53 -1.52 -4.21
CA GLN A 20 20.37 -2.38 -4.24
C GLN A 20 20.53 -3.49 -3.21
N HIS A 21 19.46 -3.78 -2.47
CA HIS A 21 19.51 -4.72 -1.36
C HIS A 21 18.35 -5.71 -1.40
N VAL A 22 18.68 -6.96 -1.12
CA VAL A 22 17.72 -8.02 -0.81
C VAL A 22 17.81 -8.28 0.70
N ALA A 23 16.71 -8.05 1.42
CA ALA A 23 16.63 -8.22 2.86
C ALA A 23 16.29 -9.67 3.23
N ASP A 24 17.33 -10.50 3.36
CA ASP A 24 17.18 -11.92 3.66
C ASP A 24 17.22 -12.20 5.17
N SER A 25 18.11 -11.54 5.91
CA SER A 25 18.29 -11.78 7.35
C SER A 25 17.19 -11.13 8.19
N PHE A 26 17.11 -11.54 9.46
CA PHE A 26 16.22 -10.90 10.43
C PHE A 26 16.48 -9.40 10.56
N TRP A 27 17.75 -8.99 10.59
CA TRP A 27 18.15 -7.59 10.72
C TRP A 27 17.81 -6.80 9.46
N ASP A 28 18.06 -7.34 8.28
CA ASP A 28 17.75 -6.64 7.02
C ASP A 28 16.24 -6.42 6.86
N ARG A 29 15.42 -7.42 7.23
CA ARG A 29 13.95 -7.27 7.22
C ARG A 29 13.49 -6.21 8.21
N ARG A 30 14.11 -6.15 9.39
CA ARG A 30 13.83 -5.08 10.37
C ARG A 30 14.20 -3.71 9.79
N HIS A 31 15.34 -3.60 9.13
CA HIS A 31 15.76 -2.37 8.44
C HIS A 31 14.79 -1.99 7.32
N PHE A 32 14.35 -2.93 6.50
CA PHE A 32 13.32 -2.71 5.48
C PHE A 32 12.04 -2.11 6.09
N ILE A 33 11.50 -2.73 7.15
CA ILE A 33 10.26 -2.26 7.80
C ILE A 33 10.45 -0.83 8.33
N GLN A 34 11.61 -0.55 8.93
CA GLN A 34 11.93 0.77 9.44
C GLN A 34 12.08 1.81 8.32
N ARG A 35 12.76 1.48 7.22
CA ARG A 35 12.94 2.34 6.06
C ARG A 35 11.60 2.67 5.40
N TRP A 36 10.75 1.67 5.16
CA TRP A 36 9.39 1.86 4.65
C TRP A 36 8.56 2.77 5.57
N TYR A 37 8.56 2.52 6.88
CA TYR A 37 7.85 3.35 7.86
C TYR A 37 8.37 4.80 7.86
N ASN A 38 9.69 4.97 7.80
CA ASN A 38 10.34 6.28 7.78
C ASN A 38 10.03 7.09 6.52
N HIS A 39 9.77 6.41 5.41
CA HIS A 39 9.29 7.07 4.19
C HIS A 39 7.85 7.55 4.37
N GLN A 40 6.94 6.66 4.77
CA GLN A 40 5.51 6.98 4.89
C GLN A 40 5.22 8.07 5.93
N ARG A 41 5.94 8.11 7.05
CA ARG A 41 5.76 9.11 8.11
C ARG A 41 6.14 10.54 7.71
N GLN A 42 6.76 10.74 6.54
CA GLN A 42 7.06 12.08 6.03
C GLN A 42 5.78 12.82 5.63
N ASP A 43 4.73 12.09 5.24
CA ASP A 43 3.41 12.66 5.03
C ASP A 43 2.66 12.75 6.36
N LYS A 44 2.28 13.97 6.77
CA LYS A 44 1.53 14.23 8.00
C LYS A 44 0.10 13.69 7.97
N ARG A 45 -0.46 13.47 6.79
CA ARG A 45 -1.82 12.94 6.60
C ARG A 45 -1.83 11.41 6.58
N TRP A 46 -0.67 10.79 6.39
CA TRP A 46 -0.56 9.35 6.55
C TRP A 46 -0.79 8.96 8.01
N THR A 47 -1.83 8.17 8.24
CA THR A 47 -2.15 7.66 9.58
C THR A 47 -1.33 6.39 9.83
N PRO A 48 -0.37 6.39 10.77
CA PRO A 48 0.49 5.25 11.02
C PRO A 48 -0.32 4.10 11.60
N PRO A 49 -0.33 2.91 10.97
CA PRO A 49 -1.17 1.85 11.51
C PRO A 49 -0.53 1.18 12.71
N HIS A 50 -1.36 0.63 13.59
CA HIS A 50 -0.97 0.17 14.91
C HIS A 50 0.24 -0.78 14.88
N SER A 51 1.36 -0.34 15.47
CA SER A 51 2.68 -0.97 15.32
C SER A 51 2.71 -2.41 15.84
N ALA A 52 2.05 -2.68 16.97
CA ALA A 52 2.01 -4.00 17.58
C ALA A 52 1.22 -5.03 16.75
N ALA A 53 0.23 -4.58 15.96
CA ALA A 53 -0.53 -5.45 15.09
C ALA A 53 0.18 -5.71 13.75
N ARG A 54 0.98 -4.75 13.25
CA ARG A 54 1.65 -4.88 11.95
C ARG A 54 2.95 -5.65 11.97
N GLN A 55 3.84 -5.41 12.94
CA GLN A 55 5.18 -6.02 12.90
C GLN A 55 5.14 -7.55 12.73
N PRO A 56 4.26 -8.31 13.44
CA PRO A 56 4.13 -9.75 13.20
C PRO A 56 3.71 -10.11 11.78
N LEU A 57 2.88 -9.30 11.12
CA LEU A 57 2.36 -9.55 9.76
C LEU A 57 3.45 -9.52 8.68
N LEU A 58 4.56 -8.84 8.94
CA LEU A 58 5.71 -8.77 8.03
C LEU A 58 6.82 -9.78 8.38
N HIS A 59 6.56 -10.68 9.35
CA HIS A 59 7.44 -11.79 9.68
C HIS A 59 6.88 -13.10 9.12
N PRO A 60 7.53 -13.73 8.13
CA PRO A 60 7.03 -14.99 7.56
C PRO A 60 6.92 -16.11 8.60
N GLN A 61 7.80 -16.14 9.60
CA GLN A 61 7.73 -17.13 10.68
C GLN A 61 6.49 -16.99 11.56
N ARG A 62 5.83 -15.82 11.55
CA ARG A 62 4.64 -15.52 12.35
C ARG A 62 3.37 -15.45 11.52
N THR A 63 3.49 -15.45 10.20
CA THR A 63 2.37 -15.26 9.26
C THR A 63 2.43 -16.35 8.19
N PRO A 64 1.71 -17.48 8.38
CA PRO A 64 1.74 -18.61 7.44
C PRO A 64 1.37 -18.21 6.01
N HIS A 65 0.44 -17.26 5.83
CA HIS A 65 0.11 -16.71 4.52
C HIS A 65 1.33 -16.05 3.83
N LEU A 66 2.06 -15.22 4.57
CA LEU A 66 3.27 -14.57 4.05
C LEU A 66 4.35 -15.59 3.73
N ALA A 67 4.54 -16.63 4.56
CA ALA A 67 5.51 -17.69 4.30
C ALA A 67 5.25 -18.45 2.99
N ARG A 68 3.97 -18.69 2.65
CA ARG A 68 3.59 -19.37 1.39
C ARG A 68 3.91 -18.55 0.14
N MET A 69 3.93 -17.22 0.23
CA MET A 69 4.15 -16.33 -0.92
C MET A 69 5.63 -16.07 -1.25
N ALA A 70 6.55 -16.86 -0.70
CA ALA A 70 8.00 -16.78 -0.93
C ALA A 70 8.54 -15.32 -0.95
N PRO A 71 8.33 -14.56 0.14
CA PRO A 71 8.42 -13.10 0.13
C PRO A 71 9.86 -12.62 -0.07
N LEU A 72 10.05 -11.66 -0.97
CA LEU A 72 11.33 -11.02 -1.21
C LEU A 72 11.26 -9.53 -0.82
N PHE A 73 12.12 -9.13 0.10
CA PHE A 73 12.15 -7.77 0.63
C PHE A 73 13.24 -6.99 -0.10
N LEU A 74 12.87 -5.94 -0.82
CA LEU A 74 13.76 -5.15 -1.66
C LEU A 74 13.81 -3.71 -1.17
N TYR A 75 15.00 -3.14 -1.11
CA TYR A 75 15.16 -1.70 -0.92
C TYR A 75 16.36 -1.20 -1.70
N MET A 76 16.33 0.09 -2.03
CA MET A 76 17.41 0.77 -2.73
C MET A 76 17.76 2.07 -2.02
N ASP A 77 19.04 2.25 -1.78
CA ASP A 77 19.63 3.44 -1.20
C ASP A 77 20.44 4.21 -2.25
N GLY A 78 20.67 5.50 -2.00
CA GLY A 78 21.58 6.30 -2.80
C GLY A 78 21.99 7.58 -2.09
N LEU A 79 22.98 8.27 -2.66
CA LEU A 79 23.51 9.50 -2.11
C LEU A 79 22.80 10.70 -2.72
N ALA A 80 22.17 11.51 -1.88
CA ALA A 80 21.58 12.78 -2.32
C ALA A 80 22.66 13.84 -2.49
N ARG A 81 22.79 14.44 -3.69
CA ARG A 81 23.60 15.65 -3.85
C ARG A 81 22.79 16.86 -3.39
N ARG A 82 23.15 17.46 -2.25
CA ARG A 82 22.69 18.82 -1.93
C ARG A 82 23.54 19.83 -2.70
N SER A 83 22.88 20.72 -3.44
CA SER A 83 23.51 21.93 -3.98
C SER A 83 23.82 22.90 -2.83
N SER A 84 24.85 22.63 -2.03
CA SER A 84 25.46 23.67 -1.20
C SER A 84 26.61 24.29 -1.98
N SER A 85 26.54 25.59 -2.22
CA SER A 85 27.57 26.44 -2.86
C SER A 85 28.86 26.56 -2.04
N LEU A 86 29.13 25.64 -1.12
CA LEU A 86 30.34 25.56 -0.32
C LEU A 86 31.00 24.23 -0.64
N ALA A 87 32.22 24.34 -1.16
CA ALA A 87 33.07 23.23 -1.58
C ALA A 87 33.14 22.16 -0.48
N GLY A 88 32.46 21.03 -0.69
CA GLY A 88 32.43 19.90 0.24
C GLY A 88 31.04 19.30 0.49
N GLY A 89 30.18 19.23 -0.54
CA GLY A 89 28.84 18.65 -0.39
C GLY A 89 28.90 17.21 0.12
N ALA A 90 28.62 17.01 1.41
CA ALA A 90 28.44 15.69 2.00
C ALA A 90 27.14 15.10 1.46
N GLY A 91 27.26 14.00 0.71
CA GLY A 91 26.10 13.18 0.34
C GLY A 91 25.58 12.45 1.58
N PHE A 92 24.28 12.49 1.81
CA PHE A 92 23.65 11.66 2.84
C PHE A 92 23.00 10.46 2.16
N GLU A 93 23.28 9.26 2.67
CA GLU A 93 22.59 8.04 2.27
C GLU A 93 21.10 8.19 2.59
N SER A 94 20.27 7.95 1.59
CA SER A 94 18.82 8.06 1.67
C SER A 94 18.20 6.82 1.05
N THR A 95 17.17 6.27 1.68
CA THR A 95 16.34 5.25 1.03
C THR A 95 15.47 5.88 -0.04
N LEU A 96 15.67 5.39 -1.26
CA LEU A 96 15.03 5.89 -2.45
C LEU A 96 13.78 5.09 -2.78
N ALA A 97 13.81 3.78 -2.57
CA ALA A 97 12.65 2.94 -2.81
C ALA A 97 12.64 1.69 -1.91
N THR A 98 11.44 1.19 -1.61
CA THR A 98 11.23 -0.09 -0.93
C THR A 98 10.08 -0.84 -1.59
N ALA A 99 10.18 -2.17 -1.64
CA ALA A 99 9.11 -3.06 -2.11
C ALA A 99 9.21 -4.43 -1.45
N LEU A 100 8.07 -5.07 -1.23
CA LEU A 100 7.93 -6.46 -0.86
C LEU A 100 7.30 -7.22 -2.02
N LEU A 101 8.01 -8.17 -2.62
CA LEU A 101 7.48 -9.02 -3.68
C LEU A 101 6.85 -10.27 -3.07
N LEU A 102 5.56 -10.47 -3.31
CA LEU A 102 4.79 -11.61 -2.85
C LEU A 102 4.39 -12.46 -4.06
N THR A 103 5.13 -13.54 -4.31
CA THR A 103 4.90 -14.35 -5.50
C THR A 103 3.96 -15.50 -5.17
N HIS A 104 2.86 -15.56 -5.89
CA HIS A 104 1.87 -16.63 -5.77
C HIS A 104 1.89 -17.50 -7.03
N ALA A 105 1.96 -18.81 -6.84
CA ALA A 105 1.85 -19.77 -7.94
C ALA A 105 0.36 -20.02 -8.21
N HIS A 106 -0.17 -19.48 -9.31
CA HIS A 106 -1.55 -19.72 -9.72
C HIS A 106 -1.56 -20.62 -10.95
N GLU A 107 -2.11 -21.83 -10.83
CA GLU A 107 -2.40 -22.80 -11.90
C GLU A 107 -1.36 -22.91 -13.05
N ALA A 108 -1.33 -21.95 -14.00
CA ALA A 108 -0.41 -21.86 -15.15
C ALA A 108 0.53 -20.63 -15.18
N GLU A 109 0.33 -19.60 -14.36
CA GLU A 109 1.14 -18.36 -14.37
C GLU A 109 1.51 -17.89 -12.95
N ARG A 110 2.75 -17.42 -12.76
CA ARG A 110 3.19 -16.85 -11.49
C ARG A 110 2.90 -15.35 -11.47
N ILE A 111 2.00 -14.94 -10.59
CA ILE A 111 1.69 -13.53 -10.34
C ILE A 111 2.46 -13.08 -9.11
N THR A 112 3.15 -11.94 -9.22
CA THR A 112 3.80 -11.30 -8.07
C THR A 112 3.05 -10.06 -7.66
N TYR A 113 2.69 -9.95 -6.38
CA TYR A 113 2.14 -8.71 -5.85
C TYR A 113 3.25 -7.78 -5.37
N LEU A 114 3.18 -6.53 -5.82
CA LEU A 114 4.05 -5.44 -5.38
C LEU A 114 3.48 -4.86 -4.09
N SER A 115 3.97 -5.34 -2.96
CA SER A 115 3.50 -5.00 -1.62
C SER A 115 4.37 -3.95 -0.95
N HIS A 116 3.79 -3.12 -0.06
CA HIS A 116 4.50 -2.10 0.73
C HIS A 116 5.45 -1.25 -0.10
N PHE A 117 5.02 -0.87 -1.30
CA PHE A 117 5.82 -0.02 -2.17
C PHE A 117 5.92 1.39 -1.61
N SER A 118 7.11 1.97 -1.64
CA SER A 118 7.34 3.39 -1.39
C SER A 118 8.52 3.87 -2.23
N SER A 119 8.48 5.10 -2.73
CA SER A 119 9.59 5.67 -3.51
C SER A 119 9.65 7.18 -3.32
N VAL A 120 10.84 7.76 -3.34
CA VAL A 120 11.04 9.22 -3.39
C VAL A 120 10.49 9.80 -4.69
N ASN A 121 10.19 11.10 -4.69
CA ASN A 121 9.70 11.79 -5.89
C ASN A 121 10.84 12.05 -6.90
N ASP A 122 11.39 10.99 -7.47
CA ASP A 122 12.49 11.01 -8.44
C ASP A 122 12.33 9.88 -9.47
N GLN A 123 12.14 10.25 -10.73
CA GLN A 123 11.84 9.32 -11.83
C GLN A 123 13.02 8.37 -12.11
N ASP A 124 14.25 8.88 -12.12
CA ASP A 124 15.45 8.09 -12.40
C ASP A 124 15.65 6.99 -11.33
N SER A 125 15.43 7.34 -10.06
CA SER A 125 15.45 6.39 -8.95
C SER A 125 14.35 5.34 -9.10
N LEU A 126 13.14 5.74 -9.50
CA LEU A 126 12.03 4.81 -9.71
C LEU A 126 12.37 3.81 -10.82
N GLU A 127 12.81 4.28 -11.98
CA GLU A 127 13.15 3.43 -13.13
C GLU A 127 14.28 2.47 -12.79
N THR A 128 15.32 2.96 -12.11
CA THR A 128 16.44 2.12 -11.63
C THR A 128 15.94 1.03 -10.67
N PHE A 129 15.01 1.37 -9.78
CA PHE A 129 14.43 0.40 -8.85
C PHE A 129 13.53 -0.62 -9.57
N PHE A 130 12.75 -0.20 -10.56
CA PHE A 130 11.91 -1.10 -11.35
C PHE A 130 12.72 -2.04 -12.24
N TYR A 131 13.88 -1.60 -12.74
CA TYR A 131 14.85 -2.48 -13.40
C TYR A 131 15.32 -3.58 -12.45
N PHE A 132 15.78 -3.21 -11.24
CA PHE A 132 16.16 -4.18 -10.19
C PHE A 132 15.01 -5.13 -9.82
N LEU A 133 13.80 -4.60 -9.67
CA LEU A 133 12.61 -5.38 -9.38
C LEU A 133 12.33 -6.40 -10.50
N SER A 134 12.45 -6.00 -11.76
CA SER A 134 12.21 -6.87 -12.92
C SER A 134 13.18 -8.06 -12.97
N GLU A 135 14.46 -7.84 -12.65
CA GLU A 135 15.45 -8.92 -12.53
C GLU A 135 15.03 -9.93 -11.45
N LYS A 136 14.53 -9.44 -10.31
CA LYS A 136 14.04 -10.29 -9.21
C LYS A 136 12.75 -11.02 -9.53
N LEU A 137 11.86 -10.45 -10.34
CA LEU A 137 10.70 -11.15 -10.85
C LEU A 137 11.11 -12.33 -11.76
N TRP A 138 12.04 -12.09 -12.68
CA TRP A 138 12.53 -13.14 -13.59
C TRP A 138 13.24 -14.27 -12.85
N GLU A 139 14.06 -13.97 -11.85
CA GLU A 139 14.66 -15.00 -10.96
C GLU A 139 13.60 -15.88 -10.28
N LYS A 140 12.41 -15.32 -10.00
CA LYS A 140 11.27 -16.04 -9.43
C LYS A 140 10.37 -16.70 -10.48
N GLY A 141 10.68 -16.55 -11.76
CA GLY A 141 9.87 -17.06 -12.87
C GLY A 141 8.51 -16.39 -12.98
N SER A 142 8.39 -15.14 -12.53
CA SER A 142 7.22 -14.29 -12.77
C SER A 142 7.58 -13.22 -13.79
N HIS A 143 6.64 -12.91 -14.68
CA HIS A 143 6.78 -11.85 -15.69
C HIS A 143 5.76 -10.73 -15.48
N LYS A 144 4.97 -10.79 -14.41
CA LYS A 144 3.86 -9.88 -14.15
C LYS A 144 3.82 -9.50 -12.68
N ALA A 145 3.87 -8.19 -12.43
CA ALA A 145 3.64 -7.63 -11.10
C ALA A 145 2.35 -6.81 -11.04
N ILE A 146 1.57 -6.98 -9.97
CA ILE A 146 0.34 -6.22 -9.72
C ILE A 146 0.47 -5.50 -8.37
N GLY A 147 0.13 -4.22 -8.32
CA GLY A 147 0.13 -3.44 -7.10
C GLY A 147 0.12 -1.93 -7.40
N PRO A 148 0.47 -1.08 -6.43
CA PRO A 148 0.86 -1.40 -5.06
C PRO A 148 -0.25 -2.06 -4.23
N CYS A 149 0.12 -2.85 -3.22
CA CYS A 149 -0.80 -3.36 -2.19
C CYS A 149 -0.16 -3.43 -0.81
N ILE A 150 -0.93 -3.78 0.22
CA ILE A 150 -0.39 -4.15 1.54
C ILE A 150 -0.05 -5.66 1.59
N VAL A 151 -0.05 -6.30 2.76
CA VAL A 151 0.28 -7.73 2.94
C VAL A 151 -0.60 -8.65 2.08
N SER A 152 -1.83 -8.23 1.80
CA SER A 152 -2.74 -8.94 0.91
C SER A 152 -3.44 -7.92 0.02
N PRO A 153 -3.59 -8.19 -1.29
CA PRO A 153 -4.32 -7.31 -2.19
C PRO A 153 -5.80 -7.16 -1.82
N HIS A 154 -6.37 -8.12 -1.08
CA HIS A 154 -7.76 -8.07 -0.62
C HIS A 154 -8.00 -7.09 0.53
N LEU A 155 -6.94 -6.69 1.24
CA LEU A 155 -7.06 -5.73 2.34
C LEU A 155 -6.96 -4.30 1.82
N GLN A 156 -5.90 -3.99 1.07
CA GLN A 156 -5.65 -2.66 0.55
C GLN A 156 -4.79 -2.79 -0.71
N CYS A 157 -5.29 -2.27 -1.83
CA CYS A 157 -4.61 -2.32 -3.12
C CYS A 157 -4.96 -1.09 -3.96
N GLY A 158 -4.00 -0.65 -4.78
CA GLY A 158 -4.07 0.52 -5.63
C GLY A 158 -3.32 1.71 -5.04
N VAL A 159 -3.38 2.82 -5.78
CA VAL A 159 -2.92 4.13 -5.34
C VAL A 159 -4.10 5.10 -5.32
N LEU A 160 -4.13 5.97 -4.32
CA LEU A 160 -5.02 7.11 -4.26
C LEU A 160 -4.56 8.13 -5.30
N VAL A 161 -5.46 8.52 -6.19
CA VAL A 161 -5.19 9.46 -7.30
C VAL A 161 -5.77 10.86 -7.04
N ASP A 162 -6.79 10.97 -6.18
CA ASP A 162 -7.46 12.22 -5.86
C ASP A 162 -7.82 12.29 -4.36
N SER A 163 -8.52 13.36 -3.95
CA SER A 163 -9.12 13.46 -2.61
C SER A 163 -8.14 13.37 -1.43
N PHE A 164 -6.85 13.70 -1.64
CA PHE A 164 -5.81 13.74 -0.59
C PHE A 164 -6.11 14.71 0.56
N ASN A 165 -7.11 15.59 0.40
CA ASN A 165 -7.60 16.51 1.42
C ASN A 165 -8.59 15.86 2.41
N LEU A 166 -9.08 14.65 2.12
CA LEU A 166 -9.99 13.91 2.99
C LEU A 166 -9.23 12.87 3.82
N ALA A 167 -9.74 12.59 5.02
CA ALA A 167 -9.25 11.47 5.80
C ALA A 167 -9.69 10.16 5.11
N PRO A 168 -8.75 9.29 4.69
CA PRO A 168 -9.11 8.04 4.01
C PRO A 168 -9.87 7.12 4.99
N PRO A 169 -10.98 6.49 4.57
CA PRO A 169 -11.59 5.43 5.36
C PRO A 169 -10.61 4.28 5.62
N LEU A 170 -10.90 3.49 6.65
CA LEU A 170 -10.10 2.32 6.99
C LEU A 170 -9.93 1.41 5.77
N HIS A 171 -8.70 0.93 5.55
CA HIS A 171 -8.31 0.07 4.42
C HIS A 171 -8.27 0.72 3.03
N THR A 172 -8.59 2.02 2.91
CA THR A 172 -8.34 2.77 1.66
C THR A 172 -6.83 2.96 1.48
N PRO A 173 -6.28 2.73 0.26
CA PRO A 173 -4.88 3.03 0.01
C PRO A 173 -4.60 4.51 0.22
N TYR A 174 -3.51 4.82 0.92
CA TYR A 174 -3.05 6.19 1.10
C TYR A 174 -1.54 6.24 0.81
N ASN A 175 -1.18 7.08 -0.15
CA ASN A 175 0.18 7.33 -0.64
C ASN A 175 0.45 8.84 -0.72
N ALA A 176 1.72 9.19 -0.90
CA ALA A 176 2.09 10.56 -1.19
C ALA A 176 1.44 11.05 -2.51
N PRO A 177 1.05 12.34 -2.62
CA PRO A 177 0.35 12.86 -3.80
C PRO A 177 1.09 12.73 -5.12
N TYR A 178 2.43 12.68 -5.11
CA TYR A 178 3.24 12.53 -6.33
C TYR A 178 3.30 11.08 -6.84
N LEU A 179 2.99 10.09 -6.00
CA LEU A 179 3.19 8.69 -6.33
C LEU A 179 2.41 8.22 -7.57
N PRO A 180 1.14 8.63 -7.80
CA PRO A 180 0.40 8.21 -8.98
C PRO A 180 1.03 8.68 -10.29
N GLU A 181 1.47 9.94 -10.35
CA GLU A 181 2.16 10.50 -11.53
C GLU A 181 3.50 9.80 -11.75
N LEU A 182 4.27 9.58 -10.68
CA LEU A 182 5.55 8.88 -10.71
C LEU A 182 5.38 7.45 -11.28
N LEU A 183 4.37 6.71 -10.84
CA LEU A 183 4.13 5.33 -11.28
C LEU A 183 3.74 5.20 -12.77
N GLN A 184 3.20 6.24 -13.40
CA GLN A 184 2.81 6.18 -14.81
C GLN A 184 3.99 5.91 -15.75
N GLY A 185 5.23 6.21 -15.33
CA GLY A 185 6.42 5.91 -16.12
C GLY A 185 6.81 4.43 -16.16
N VAL A 186 6.33 3.61 -15.22
CA VAL A 186 6.80 2.22 -15.03
C VAL A 186 5.67 1.20 -14.86
N MET A 187 4.43 1.64 -14.63
CA MET A 187 3.25 0.81 -14.48
C MET A 187 2.08 1.36 -15.31
N HIS A 188 1.18 0.47 -15.73
CA HIS A 188 -0.09 0.85 -16.36
C HIS A 188 -1.26 0.62 -15.40
N PRO A 189 -2.30 1.47 -15.42
CA PRO A 189 -3.51 1.24 -14.64
C PRO A 189 -4.18 -0.08 -15.04
N LEU A 190 -4.53 -0.89 -14.04
CA LEU A 190 -5.23 -2.16 -14.23
C LEU A 190 -6.75 -2.00 -14.00
N GLU A 191 -7.12 -1.25 -12.97
CA GLU A 191 -8.50 -1.04 -12.53
C GLU A 191 -8.61 0.33 -11.87
N GLU A 192 -9.74 1.03 -12.08
CA GLU A 192 -10.09 2.25 -11.37
C GLU A 192 -11.20 1.95 -10.36
N ARG A 193 -11.03 2.38 -9.11
CA ARG A 193 -12.04 2.24 -8.05
C ARG A 193 -12.44 3.61 -7.53
N ARG A 194 -13.75 3.82 -7.39
CA ARG A 194 -14.31 5.04 -6.82
C ARG A 194 -14.98 4.72 -5.49
N LEU A 195 -14.60 5.48 -4.48
CA LEU A 195 -15.20 5.41 -3.17
C LEU A 195 -16.24 6.52 -3.06
N TYR A 196 -17.49 6.15 -2.80
CA TYR A 196 -18.58 7.09 -2.59
C TYR A 196 -18.87 7.23 -1.10
N TYR A 197 -19.11 8.46 -0.67
CA TYR A 197 -19.68 8.75 0.63
C TYR A 197 -21.18 8.98 0.47
N ILE A 198 -21.98 8.23 1.22
CA ILE A 198 -23.43 8.36 1.24
C ILE A 198 -23.83 8.68 2.66
N ASP A 199 -24.40 9.87 2.85
CA ASP A 199 -25.09 10.21 4.09
C ASP A 199 -26.36 9.38 4.20
N ILE A 200 -26.39 8.47 5.16
CA ILE A 200 -27.60 7.71 5.46
C ILE A 200 -28.46 8.59 6.36
N ASP A 201 -29.52 9.14 5.79
CA ASP A 201 -30.53 9.91 6.50
C ASP A 201 -31.35 8.97 7.39
N THR A 202 -30.88 8.78 8.62
CA THR A 202 -31.53 7.92 9.62
C THR A 202 -32.90 8.46 10.07
N SER A 203 -33.31 9.64 9.59
CA SER A 203 -34.64 10.20 9.86
C SER A 203 -35.74 9.71 8.91
N LYS A 204 -35.39 9.05 7.78
CA LYS A 204 -36.35 8.66 6.72
C LYS A 204 -36.60 7.16 6.56
N GLU A 205 -35.89 6.28 7.28
CA GLU A 205 -36.22 4.85 7.32
C GLU A 205 -37.38 4.59 8.31
N SER A 206 -38.52 5.22 8.10
CA SER A 206 -39.77 4.96 8.80
C SER A 206 -40.68 4.10 7.93
N ALA A 207 -40.48 2.78 8.00
CA ALA A 207 -41.54 1.82 7.69
C ALA A 207 -41.60 0.66 8.70
N ASP A 208 -40.49 0.34 9.39
CA ASP A 208 -40.47 -0.62 10.50
C ASP A 208 -39.82 0.02 11.75
N GLU A 209 -40.64 0.74 12.54
CA GLU A 209 -40.24 1.37 13.82
C GLU A 209 -39.60 0.40 14.83
N SER A 210 -39.79 -0.92 14.66
CA SER A 210 -39.24 -1.94 15.56
C SER A 210 -37.72 -2.17 15.45
N VAL A 211 -37.08 -1.76 14.34
CA VAL A 211 -35.65 -2.03 14.09
C VAL A 211 -34.75 -0.81 14.39
N LEU A 212 -35.27 0.41 14.24
CA LEU A 212 -34.49 1.65 14.37
C LEU A 212 -34.56 2.31 15.74
N ALA A 213 -35.57 2.00 16.56
CA ALA A 213 -35.70 2.55 17.92
C ALA A 213 -34.54 2.17 18.87
N THR A 214 -33.68 1.22 18.46
CA THR A 214 -32.60 0.67 19.30
C THR A 214 -31.22 1.27 19.03
N ALA A 215 -31.05 2.11 18.01
CA ALA A 215 -29.73 2.63 17.62
C ALA A 215 -29.43 4.01 18.23
N SER A 216 -29.56 4.15 19.55
CA SER A 216 -29.08 5.32 20.28
C SER A 216 -28.07 4.90 21.35
N GLY A 217 -26.83 5.39 21.22
CA GLY A 217 -25.70 5.03 22.09
C GLY A 217 -24.40 4.80 21.31
N PRO A 218 -23.26 4.62 21.98
CA PRO A 218 -22.02 4.26 21.33
C PRO A 218 -22.20 2.93 20.57
N ALA A 219 -21.54 2.81 19.41
CA ALA A 219 -21.59 1.59 18.61
C ALA A 219 -21.24 0.37 19.48
N GLN A 220 -22.18 -0.58 19.60
CA GLN A 220 -21.97 -1.80 20.36
C GLN A 220 -21.31 -2.85 19.48
N LEU A 221 -20.09 -3.25 19.83
CA LEU A 221 -19.42 -4.38 19.21
C LEU A 221 -20.14 -5.67 19.63
N SER A 222 -20.80 -6.32 18.67
CA SER A 222 -21.37 -7.65 18.85
C SER A 222 -20.47 -8.68 18.19
N PRO A 223 -20.36 -9.91 18.74
CA PRO A 223 -19.75 -11.02 18.04
C PRO A 223 -20.40 -11.22 16.67
N LEU A 224 -19.59 -11.58 15.67
CA LEU A 224 -20.08 -11.94 14.35
C LEU A 224 -21.06 -13.12 14.49
N ASP A 225 -22.32 -12.93 14.07
CA ASP A 225 -23.33 -13.98 13.97
C ASP A 225 -23.48 -14.41 12.49
N PRO A 226 -22.93 -15.57 12.09
CA PRO A 226 -22.99 -16.04 10.72
C PRO A 226 -24.42 -16.29 10.22
N MET A 227 -25.35 -16.67 11.10
CA MET A 227 -26.74 -16.98 10.72
C MET A 227 -27.54 -15.72 10.39
N ARG A 228 -27.29 -14.62 11.11
CA ARG A 228 -27.83 -13.29 10.79
C ARG A 228 -27.24 -12.75 9.49
N LEU A 229 -25.94 -12.93 9.30
CA LEU A 229 -25.26 -12.55 8.05
C LEU A 229 -25.86 -13.29 6.85
N ALA A 230 -26.09 -14.60 6.98
CA ALA A 230 -26.57 -15.49 5.93
C ALA A 230 -27.93 -15.14 5.32
N ARG A 231 -28.79 -14.41 6.03
CA ARG A 231 -30.17 -14.13 5.58
C ARG A 231 -30.26 -12.86 4.72
N SER A 232 -29.90 -11.71 5.27
CA SER A 232 -30.12 -10.41 4.62
C SER A 232 -28.84 -9.81 4.04
N LEU A 233 -27.69 -10.06 4.65
CA LEU A 233 -26.42 -9.44 4.27
C LEU A 233 -25.62 -10.29 3.30
N LEU A 234 -25.73 -11.62 3.35
CA LEU A 234 -24.90 -12.52 2.54
C LEU A 234 -25.18 -12.42 1.04
N PRO A 235 -26.43 -12.27 0.53
CA PRO A 235 -26.64 -12.08 -0.90
C PRO A 235 -26.05 -10.76 -1.40
N LEU A 236 -26.19 -9.67 -0.63
CA LEU A 236 -25.59 -8.36 -0.94
C LEU A 236 -24.07 -8.42 -0.86
N PHE A 237 -23.53 -9.08 0.16
CA PHE A 237 -22.10 -9.29 0.36
C PHE A 237 -21.50 -10.16 -0.76
N GLN A 238 -22.16 -11.24 -1.17
CA GLN A 238 -21.75 -12.07 -2.31
C GLN A 238 -21.76 -11.28 -3.62
N THR A 239 -22.77 -10.43 -3.83
CA THR A 239 -22.85 -9.58 -5.01
C THR A 239 -21.74 -8.51 -5.00
N ALA A 240 -21.43 -7.94 -3.83
CA ALA A 240 -20.35 -6.97 -3.68
C ALA A 240 -18.95 -7.60 -3.73
N CYS A 241 -18.82 -8.88 -3.38
CA CYS A 241 -17.57 -9.62 -3.32
C CYS A 241 -17.39 -10.61 -4.49
N THR A 242 -18.05 -10.38 -5.64
CA THR A 242 -17.77 -11.15 -6.86
C THR A 242 -16.27 -11.15 -7.13
N ILE A 243 -15.68 -12.34 -7.16
CA ILE A 243 -14.24 -12.55 -7.23
C ILE A 243 -13.74 -11.96 -8.56
N SER A 244 -12.84 -10.98 -8.46
CA SER A 244 -12.09 -10.49 -9.61
C SER A 244 -11.09 -11.57 -10.04
N GLU A 245 -11.01 -11.87 -11.34
CA GLU A 245 -10.00 -12.79 -11.89
C GLU A 245 -8.56 -12.34 -11.53
N HIS A 246 -8.36 -11.06 -11.25
CA HIS A 246 -7.06 -10.47 -10.95
C HIS A 246 -6.70 -10.57 -9.46
N PHE A 247 -7.67 -10.92 -8.62
CA PHE A 247 -7.52 -11.08 -7.17
C PHE A 247 -8.21 -12.37 -6.72
N PRO A 248 -7.62 -13.56 -7.02
CA PRO A 248 -8.18 -14.84 -6.63
C PRO A 248 -8.23 -15.00 -5.11
N ALA A 249 -9.12 -15.86 -4.62
CA ALA A 249 -9.23 -16.12 -3.18
C ALA A 249 -7.87 -16.52 -2.56
N PRO A 250 -7.53 -16.02 -1.35
CA PRO A 250 -6.20 -16.17 -0.76
C PRO A 250 -5.80 -17.63 -0.44
N ASP A 251 -6.80 -18.52 -0.37
CA ASP A 251 -6.66 -19.93 -0.05
C ASP A 251 -7.45 -20.78 -1.07
N ARG A 252 -6.75 -21.23 -2.12
CA ARG A 252 -7.08 -22.45 -2.87
C ARG A 252 -5.96 -23.44 -2.70
#